data_AF-A0AAD2DJ99-F1
#
_entry.id   AF-A0AAD2DJ99-F1
#
_cell.length_a   1.000
_cell.length_b   1.000
_cell.length_c   1.000
_cell.angle_alpha   90.00
_cell.angle_beta   90.00
_cell.angle_gamma   90.00
#
_symmetry.space_group_name_H-M   'P 1'
#
loop_
_entity.id
_entity.type
_entity.pdbx_description
1 polymer ?
#
loop_
_entity_poly.entity_id
_entity_poly.type
_entity_poly.pdbx_seq_one_letter_code
_entity_poly.pdbx_strand_id
1 'polypeptide(L)'
;MFTGFAGCGGNCTMFGFSVRTGQNRSVSPRSVDSPGSLSSPTSIGTPRSISSPKRDVGEIDTRAPFQSVKAAVSLFGEAGASPKTKPVLKKTKTLEERVLEKETQHHFTLKELKYYREQLRSAEIAKAQALRDLKRANRTLQELTNKLENLSESKQAAFEATEAAKKRAKELEEQKCIRAQLGDDAWRLDVDSERELYKASAAALISTKQELTTLRQDFDAALEAKLAAFQEEEEAQHTAKVNQETLSQLSKEVTSLHETIGQVKLASIQAQEQHSKLIAEKEARLLNHKTAKEEVDKKIACLKAEYDPELGENLEGKLEETTKAIKVLQEQLNDVKASDLTSLRTIACELDDAERALQEIVAEENSLRCSVESLKLELENVKREHSESEMKAVETESAAESMQADLAKSKTELEAAISGETKSDDTHLALEKLLTEAENTRLEVEVMKKKAEVLKQEAEEARTATKEAEEKLQIALKEVEKAKAAERLADDQIHNSPKPDSSGGSGRRIKLSVEEFESLKKKIEAIGHEADVKVATAMAQVETINGSEKELLKKVETALKENEDLQSEIEDALKRAEMAEAAKKVVEGELQKWPQKEQSEVGESYISQET
;
A
#
# COMPACT_ATOMS: atom_id res chain seq x y z
N MET A 1 7.85 44.66 -8.50
CA MET A 1 6.61 44.82 -9.30
C MET A 1 5.73 43.61 -8.98
N PHE A 2 4.47 43.73 -8.58
CA PHE A 2 3.64 44.90 -8.25
C PHE A 2 2.77 44.57 -7.01
N THR A 3 2.31 45.59 -6.27
CA THR A 3 1.18 45.67 -5.28
C THR A 3 0.50 44.38 -4.75
N GLY A 4 0.15 44.25 -3.46
CA GLY A 4 -0.58 45.23 -2.62
C GLY A 4 -2.10 44.93 -2.66
N PHE A 5 -2.95 45.24 -1.68
CA PHE A 5 -2.81 46.16 -0.53
C PHE A 5 -3.94 45.92 0.51
N ALA A 6 -3.67 46.15 1.81
CA ALA A 6 -4.64 46.36 2.92
C ALA A 6 -5.68 45.23 3.26
N GLY A 7 -6.32 45.21 4.44
CA GLY A 7 -6.26 46.16 5.56
C GLY A 7 -6.87 45.65 6.88
N CYS A 8 -6.84 46.51 7.91
CA CYS A 8 -7.09 46.16 9.31
C CYS A 8 -8.59 46.09 9.73
N GLY A 9 -8.91 45.07 10.55
CA GLY A 9 -9.37 45.29 11.94
C GLY A 9 -10.85 45.59 12.26
N GLY A 10 -11.25 45.24 13.50
CA GLY A 10 -12.29 45.95 14.24
C GLY A 10 -13.63 45.24 14.53
N ASN A 11 -13.76 44.77 15.78
CA ASN A 11 -14.96 44.87 16.64
C ASN A 11 -16.35 44.32 16.22
N CYS A 12 -16.73 43.25 16.93
CA CYS A 12 -17.94 43.16 17.80
C CYS A 12 -19.37 43.06 17.23
N THR A 13 -20.20 42.29 17.98
CA THR A 13 -21.68 42.19 17.93
C THR A 13 -22.30 41.56 16.65
N MET A 14 -23.45 40.89 16.69
CA MET A 14 -24.24 40.25 17.78
C MET A 14 -25.16 39.19 17.15
N PHE A 15 -25.46 38.10 17.86
CA PHE A 15 -26.71 37.29 17.85
C PHE A 15 -26.39 35.91 18.47
N GLY A 16 -27.09 35.36 19.47
CA GLY A 16 -28.13 35.95 20.33
C GLY A 16 -29.42 35.13 20.39
N PHE A 17 -29.47 34.13 21.27
CA PHE A 17 -30.73 33.54 21.74
C PHE A 17 -30.64 33.18 23.22
N SER A 18 -31.74 33.34 23.97
CA SER A 18 -31.76 33.24 25.44
C SER A 18 -32.66 32.11 25.93
N VAL A 19 -32.33 31.56 27.11
CA VAL A 19 -33.29 30.96 28.04
C VAL A 19 -33.01 31.48 29.45
N ARG A 20 -34.06 31.98 30.14
CA ARG A 20 -34.06 32.36 31.58
C ARG A 20 -34.29 31.09 32.44
N THR A 21 -34.14 31.00 33.76
CA THR A 21 -34.19 31.93 34.92
C THR A 21 -33.67 31.14 36.15
N GLY A 22 -33.18 31.68 37.27
CA GLY A 22 -32.83 33.06 37.64
C GLY A 22 -32.60 33.23 39.15
N GLN A 23 -31.83 34.27 39.51
CA GLN A 23 -31.75 34.98 40.81
C GLN A 23 -31.54 34.20 42.14
N ASN A 24 -30.44 34.52 42.85
CA ASN A 24 -30.56 35.12 44.20
C ASN A 24 -29.27 35.79 44.72
N ARG A 25 -29.33 37.12 44.90
CA ARG A 25 -28.48 38.06 45.67
C ARG A 25 -29.23 39.41 45.67
N SER A 26 -29.16 40.31 46.65
CA SER A 26 -28.68 40.27 48.05
C SER A 26 -28.99 41.63 48.72
N VAL A 27 -28.90 41.71 50.06
CA VAL A 27 -28.82 42.94 50.90
C VAL A 27 -30.13 43.70 51.25
N SER A 28 -30.24 43.91 52.58
CA SER A 28 -30.96 44.90 53.42
C SER A 28 -31.38 46.25 52.81
N PRO A 29 -32.38 46.96 53.41
CA PRO A 29 -31.99 48.01 54.37
C PRO A 29 -32.89 48.25 55.62
N ARG A 30 -32.22 48.71 56.70
CA ARG A 30 -32.64 49.65 57.78
C ARG A 30 -34.08 49.68 58.34
N SER A 31 -34.22 49.15 59.57
CA SER A 31 -34.72 49.81 60.81
C SER A 31 -35.50 51.15 60.77
N VAL A 32 -36.67 51.21 61.43
CA VAL A 32 -37.17 52.33 62.29
C VAL A 32 -38.05 51.79 63.45
N ASP A 33 -37.77 52.27 64.67
CA ASP A 33 -38.51 52.42 65.95
C ASP A 33 -39.77 51.61 66.39
N SER A 34 -39.81 51.37 67.71
CA SER A 34 -40.97 50.96 68.55
C SER A 34 -41.72 52.20 69.12
N PRO A 35 -42.88 52.06 69.81
CA PRO A 35 -42.79 51.97 71.29
C PRO A 35 -43.95 51.25 72.06
N GLY A 36 -43.60 50.63 73.19
CA GLY A 36 -44.40 50.55 74.43
C GLY A 36 -45.63 49.61 74.47
N SER A 37 -46.17 49.24 75.65
CA SER A 37 -45.68 49.35 77.04
C SER A 37 -46.54 48.46 77.96
N LEU A 38 -45.98 47.88 79.04
CA LEU A 38 -46.51 47.92 80.43
C LEU A 38 -45.84 46.90 81.41
N SER A 39 -45.03 47.45 82.32
CA SER A 39 -44.83 47.07 83.75
C SER A 39 -44.83 45.62 84.26
N SER A 40 -43.73 45.28 84.97
CA SER A 40 -43.59 44.19 85.96
C SER A 40 -44.50 44.34 87.21
N PRO A 41 -44.54 43.35 88.13
CA PRO A 41 -43.69 43.49 89.33
C PRO A 41 -43.09 42.19 89.93
N THR A 42 -42.15 42.40 90.86
CA THR A 42 -41.42 41.43 91.69
C THR A 42 -42.26 40.83 92.84
N SER A 43 -42.00 39.59 93.28
CA SER A 43 -42.04 39.20 94.70
C SER A 43 -41.33 37.85 95.01
N ILE A 44 -41.15 37.54 96.30
CA ILE A 44 -40.43 36.37 96.86
C ILE A 44 -41.37 35.58 97.81
N GLY A 45 -41.25 34.25 97.85
CA GLY A 45 -41.95 33.43 98.87
C GLY A 45 -41.64 31.92 98.86
N THR A 46 -41.00 31.44 99.92
CA THR A 46 -40.84 30.00 100.31
C THR A 46 -42.09 29.51 101.09
N PRO A 47 -42.35 28.19 101.34
CA PRO A 47 -41.38 27.15 101.75
C PRO A 47 -41.56 25.71 101.18
N ARG A 48 -40.78 24.77 101.73
CA ARG A 48 -40.81 23.28 101.64
C ARG A 48 -42.15 22.67 101.13
N SER A 49 -42.18 21.58 100.34
CA SER A 49 -41.53 20.29 100.67
C SER A 49 -41.64 19.22 99.56
N ILE A 50 -41.02 18.04 99.80
CA ILE A 50 -41.23 16.70 99.18
C ILE A 50 -40.57 16.35 97.82
N SER A 51 -39.93 15.17 97.84
CA SER A 51 -39.50 14.27 96.74
C SER A 51 -38.22 14.58 95.96
N SER A 52 -37.45 13.49 95.76
CA SER A 52 -36.19 13.39 95.03
C SER A 52 -36.41 13.27 93.51
N PRO A 53 -35.44 13.72 92.68
CA PRO A 53 -35.52 13.52 91.23
C PRO A 53 -35.41 12.03 90.89
N LYS A 54 -36.29 11.55 90.01
CA LYS A 54 -36.23 10.18 89.49
C LYS A 54 -35.01 10.02 88.59
N ARG A 55 -34.29 8.91 88.77
CA ARG A 55 -33.32 8.40 87.80
C ARG A 55 -34.13 7.79 86.67
N ASP A 56 -34.09 8.39 85.49
CA ASP A 56 -34.70 7.80 84.30
C ASP A 56 -33.85 6.60 83.86
N VAL A 57 -34.49 5.46 83.62
CA VAL A 57 -33.83 4.19 83.32
C VAL A 57 -34.34 3.73 81.96
N GLY A 58 -33.43 3.56 81.00
CA GLY A 58 -33.77 3.25 79.62
C GLY A 58 -34.67 2.02 79.50
N GLU A 59 -35.72 2.15 78.70
CA GLU A 59 -36.64 1.05 78.38
C GLU A 59 -35.87 -0.10 77.72
N ILE A 60 -36.02 -1.30 78.29
CA ILE A 60 -35.58 -2.54 77.65
C ILE A 60 -36.81 -3.15 76.99
N ASP A 61 -36.83 -3.17 75.66
CA ASP A 61 -37.85 -3.93 74.92
C ASP A 61 -37.71 -5.42 75.28
N THR A 62 -38.79 -5.98 75.82
CA THR A 62 -38.89 -7.35 76.33
C THR A 62 -39.79 -8.23 75.45
N ARG A 63 -40.10 -7.79 74.22
CA ARG A 63 -40.99 -8.52 73.30
C ARG A 63 -40.32 -9.70 72.58
N ALA A 64 -40.21 -10.81 73.30
CA ALA A 64 -40.15 -12.15 72.71
C ALA A 64 -41.36 -12.99 73.19
N PRO A 65 -42.00 -13.81 72.33
CA PRO A 65 -43.23 -14.51 72.68
C PRO A 65 -43.00 -15.65 73.69
N PHE A 66 -43.75 -15.65 74.79
CA PHE A 66 -43.55 -16.55 75.93
C PHE A 66 -43.96 -18.01 75.60
N GLN A 67 -43.00 -18.88 75.30
CA GLN A 67 -43.25 -20.32 75.25
C GLN A 67 -43.25 -20.95 76.65
N SER A 68 -44.44 -21.02 77.27
CA SER A 68 -44.81 -21.85 78.43
C SER A 68 -43.94 -21.77 79.70
N VAL A 69 -44.56 -21.34 80.80
CA VAL A 69 -43.97 -21.32 82.16
C VAL A 69 -43.39 -22.69 82.59
N LYS A 70 -43.84 -23.80 81.99
CA LYS A 70 -43.31 -25.15 82.23
C LYS A 70 -41.82 -25.30 81.89
N ALA A 71 -41.26 -24.49 80.99
CA ALA A 71 -39.84 -24.53 80.63
C ALA A 71 -38.94 -23.89 81.71
N ALA A 72 -39.36 -22.76 82.29
CA ALA A 72 -38.56 -22.02 83.27
C ALA A 72 -38.30 -22.80 84.57
N VAL A 73 -39.24 -23.66 84.98
CA VAL A 73 -39.12 -24.53 86.16
C VAL A 73 -37.99 -25.56 86.00
N SER A 74 -37.57 -25.89 84.77
CA SER A 74 -36.48 -26.83 84.50
C SER A 74 -35.07 -26.23 84.66
N LEU A 75 -34.92 -24.91 84.84
CA LEU A 75 -33.61 -24.24 84.90
C LEU A 75 -33.04 -24.05 86.32
N PHE A 76 -33.86 -24.25 87.35
CA PHE A 76 -33.46 -24.10 88.77
C PHE A 76 -33.78 -25.36 89.60
N GLY A 77 -33.90 -26.51 88.93
CA GLY A 77 -34.53 -27.72 89.48
C GLY A 77 -33.61 -28.92 89.75
N GLU A 78 -32.30 -28.87 89.48
CA GLU A 78 -31.43 -30.05 89.69
C GLU A 78 -29.99 -29.70 90.09
N ALA A 79 -29.72 -29.79 91.40
CA ALA A 79 -28.38 -29.70 91.99
C ALA A 79 -28.28 -30.70 93.17
N GLY A 80 -28.29 -32.00 92.88
CA GLY A 80 -28.55 -33.03 93.90
C GLY A 80 -28.04 -34.45 93.60
N ALA A 81 -26.71 -34.62 93.62
CA ALA A 81 -25.99 -35.86 93.97
C ALA A 81 -26.09 -37.15 93.11
N SER A 82 -24.90 -37.69 92.80
CA SER A 82 -24.57 -39.13 92.79
C SER A 82 -24.92 -39.97 91.53
N PRO A 83 -24.37 -41.21 91.36
CA PRO A 83 -23.52 -41.41 90.16
C PRO A 83 -23.73 -42.75 89.41
N LYS A 84 -22.86 -42.98 88.41
CA LYS A 84 -22.62 -44.23 87.65
C LYS A 84 -23.65 -44.59 86.56
N THR A 85 -23.29 -44.34 85.30
CA THR A 85 -23.59 -45.29 84.21
C THR A 85 -22.41 -45.44 83.25
N LYS A 86 -22.20 -46.69 82.82
CA LYS A 86 -21.05 -47.29 82.13
C LYS A 86 -20.66 -46.60 80.80
N PRO A 87 -19.40 -46.74 80.32
CA PRO A 87 -18.99 -46.21 79.02
C PRO A 87 -19.70 -46.95 77.88
N VAL A 88 -20.23 -46.19 76.92
CA VAL A 88 -20.79 -46.73 75.67
C VAL A 88 -19.76 -46.55 74.57
N LEU A 89 -19.27 -47.66 74.00
CA LEU A 89 -18.38 -47.61 72.85
C LEU A 89 -19.10 -46.94 71.67
N LYS A 90 -18.56 -45.81 71.20
CA LYS A 90 -18.76 -45.37 69.81
C LYS A 90 -17.49 -45.68 69.03
N LYS A 91 -17.70 -46.14 67.79
CA LYS A 91 -16.73 -46.80 66.92
C LYS A 91 -15.43 -46.00 66.79
N THR A 92 -14.31 -46.69 66.54
CA THR A 92 -13.03 -46.09 66.19
C THR A 92 -13.14 -45.31 64.88
N LYS A 93 -13.57 -44.04 64.98
CA LYS A 93 -13.33 -43.01 63.99
C LYS A 93 -11.86 -43.07 63.55
N THR A 94 -11.61 -43.03 62.24
CA THR A 94 -10.24 -43.00 61.70
C THR A 94 -9.48 -41.80 62.25
N LEU A 95 -8.14 -41.81 62.14
CA LEU A 95 -7.33 -40.69 62.61
C LEU A 95 -7.80 -39.38 61.95
N GLU A 96 -8.06 -39.44 60.65
CA GLU A 96 -8.57 -38.37 59.79
C GLU A 96 -9.94 -37.85 60.24
N GLU A 97 -10.93 -38.72 60.51
CA GLU A 97 -12.26 -38.27 60.94
C GLU A 97 -12.20 -37.54 62.31
N ARG A 98 -11.30 -37.98 63.21
CA ARG A 98 -11.03 -37.26 64.48
C ARG A 98 -10.14 -36.03 64.33
N VAL A 99 -9.40 -35.89 63.23
CA VAL A 99 -8.72 -34.64 62.87
C VAL A 99 -9.75 -33.65 62.33
N LEU A 100 -10.60 -34.04 61.37
CA LEU A 100 -11.66 -33.20 60.78
C LEU A 100 -12.67 -32.70 61.83
N GLU A 101 -13.07 -33.54 62.79
CA GLU A 101 -13.96 -33.15 63.89
C GLU A 101 -13.30 -32.12 64.83
N LYS A 102 -11.98 -32.25 65.07
CA LYS A 102 -11.19 -31.26 65.82
C LYS A 102 -10.92 -29.98 65.02
N GLU A 103 -10.70 -30.09 63.72
CA GLU A 103 -10.40 -28.98 62.82
C GLU A 103 -11.63 -28.11 62.59
N THR A 104 -12.80 -28.72 62.40
CA THR A 104 -14.07 -28.00 62.38
C THR A 104 -14.37 -27.34 63.72
N GLN A 105 -14.17 -28.03 64.86
CA GLN A 105 -14.27 -27.42 66.20
C GLN A 105 -13.26 -26.27 66.41
N HIS A 106 -12.03 -26.40 65.91
CA HIS A 106 -11.03 -25.34 65.91
C HIS A 106 -11.48 -24.15 65.06
N HIS A 107 -12.07 -24.39 63.89
CA HIS A 107 -12.58 -23.32 63.05
C HIS A 107 -13.79 -22.59 63.67
N PHE A 108 -14.67 -23.31 64.38
CA PHE A 108 -15.74 -22.69 65.18
C PHE A 108 -15.18 -21.83 66.32
N THR A 109 -14.29 -22.35 67.15
CA THR A 109 -13.65 -21.58 68.23
C THR A 109 -12.85 -20.38 67.70
N LEU A 110 -12.22 -20.47 66.52
CA LEU A 110 -11.61 -19.31 65.84
C LEU A 110 -12.64 -18.26 65.38
N LYS A 111 -13.86 -18.66 64.99
CA LYS A 111 -14.95 -17.73 64.64
C LYS A 111 -15.50 -17.04 65.88
N GLU A 112 -15.74 -17.77 66.96
CA GLU A 112 -16.13 -17.22 68.27
C GLU A 112 -15.07 -16.25 68.82
N LEU A 113 -13.78 -16.63 68.75
CA LEU A 113 -12.67 -15.78 69.18
C LEU A 113 -12.58 -14.48 68.35
N LYS A 114 -12.84 -14.54 67.03
CA LYS A 114 -12.98 -13.33 66.19
C LYS A 114 -14.17 -12.47 66.62
N TYR A 115 -15.32 -13.08 66.89
CA TYR A 115 -16.52 -12.37 67.38
C TYR A 115 -16.26 -11.67 68.72
N TYR A 116 -15.70 -12.37 69.71
CA TYR A 116 -15.36 -11.77 71.01
C TYR A 116 -14.27 -10.69 70.91
N ARG A 117 -13.32 -10.79 69.96
CA ARG A 117 -12.36 -9.70 69.67
C ARG A 117 -13.01 -8.46 69.06
N GLU A 118 -14.08 -8.62 68.27
CA GLU A 118 -14.86 -7.49 67.74
C GLU A 118 -15.67 -6.81 68.84
N GLN A 119 -16.36 -7.61 69.65
CA GLN A 119 -17.10 -7.13 70.82
C GLN A 119 -16.19 -6.39 71.81
N LEU A 120 -15.01 -6.94 72.11
CA LEU A 120 -13.99 -6.28 72.95
C LEU A 120 -13.57 -4.92 72.37
N ARG A 121 -13.22 -4.84 71.08
CA ARG A 121 -12.85 -3.56 70.44
C ARG A 121 -13.99 -2.55 70.47
N SER A 122 -15.24 -2.98 70.28
CA SER A 122 -16.41 -2.08 70.39
C SER A 122 -16.57 -1.53 71.82
N ALA A 123 -16.37 -2.37 72.84
CA ALA A 123 -16.43 -1.98 74.25
C ALA A 123 -15.26 -1.07 74.66
N GLU A 124 -14.06 -1.29 74.11
CA GLU A 124 -12.89 -0.43 74.29
C GLU A 124 -13.11 0.96 73.66
N ILE A 125 -13.68 1.03 72.46
CA ILE A 125 -14.06 2.29 71.80
C ILE A 125 -15.14 3.02 72.62
N ALA A 126 -16.19 2.32 73.06
CA ALA A 126 -17.24 2.89 73.91
C ALA A 126 -16.69 3.42 75.24
N LYS A 127 -15.78 2.68 75.90
CA LYS A 127 -15.06 3.11 77.10
C LYS A 127 -14.17 4.33 76.84
N ALA A 128 -13.48 4.37 75.71
CA ALA A 128 -12.65 5.51 75.30
C ALA A 128 -13.48 6.77 74.95
N GLN A 129 -14.72 6.60 74.48
CA GLN A 129 -15.69 7.69 74.31
C GLN A 129 -16.18 8.18 75.68
N ALA A 130 -16.70 7.29 76.54
CA ALA A 130 -17.18 7.63 77.87
C ALA A 130 -16.11 8.32 78.75
N LEU A 131 -14.83 7.91 78.64
CA LEU A 131 -13.72 8.58 79.33
C LEU A 131 -13.39 9.98 78.77
N ARG A 132 -13.63 10.24 77.47
CA ARG A 132 -13.50 11.58 76.88
C ARG A 132 -14.65 12.48 77.32
N ASP A 133 -15.87 11.95 77.38
CA ASP A 133 -17.06 12.70 77.79
C ASP A 133 -17.07 12.98 79.30
N LEU A 134 -16.63 12.03 80.15
CA LEU A 134 -16.39 12.28 81.58
C LEU A 134 -15.33 13.37 81.80
N LYS A 135 -14.24 13.36 81.02
CA LYS A 135 -13.23 14.43 81.04
C LYS A 135 -13.77 15.77 80.52
N ARG A 136 -14.82 15.78 79.68
CA ARG A 136 -15.51 17.01 79.28
C ARG A 136 -16.41 17.51 80.41
N ALA A 137 -17.26 16.63 80.96
CA ALA A 137 -18.15 16.92 82.08
C ALA A 137 -17.42 17.48 83.31
N ASN A 138 -16.28 16.88 83.67
CA ASN A 138 -15.47 17.35 84.81
C ASN A 138 -14.87 18.74 84.58
N ARG A 139 -14.47 19.10 83.34
CA ARG A 139 -14.03 20.47 83.01
C ARG A 139 -15.19 21.45 83.13
N THR A 140 -16.34 21.15 82.54
CA THR A 140 -17.52 22.02 82.64
C THR A 140 -18.01 22.17 84.08
N LEU A 141 -17.87 21.14 84.92
CA LEU A 141 -18.16 21.23 86.35
C LEU A 141 -17.17 22.17 87.04
N GLN A 142 -15.86 22.03 86.80
CA GLN A 142 -14.84 22.91 87.37
C GLN A 142 -15.05 24.37 86.92
N GLU A 143 -15.33 24.61 85.63
CA GLU A 143 -15.66 25.95 85.13
C GLU A 143 -16.90 26.54 85.81
N LEU A 144 -17.93 25.75 86.07
CA LEU A 144 -19.15 26.21 86.77
C LEU A 144 -18.90 26.45 88.25
N THR A 145 -18.09 25.62 88.92
CA THR A 145 -17.64 25.86 90.31
C THR A 145 -16.87 27.17 90.40
N ASN A 146 -15.85 27.39 89.56
CA ASN A 146 -15.08 28.63 89.55
C ASN A 146 -15.97 29.86 89.25
N LYS A 147 -16.93 29.73 88.31
CA LYS A 147 -17.91 30.81 88.04
C LYS A 147 -18.81 31.09 89.24
N LEU A 148 -19.24 30.06 89.99
CA LEU A 148 -20.05 30.21 91.19
C LEU A 148 -19.25 30.82 92.36
N GLU A 149 -17.99 30.43 92.52
CA GLU A 149 -17.04 30.97 93.49
C GLU A 149 -16.83 32.47 93.26
N ASN A 150 -16.40 32.86 92.04
CA ASN A 150 -16.26 34.26 91.64
C ASN A 150 -17.55 35.09 91.81
N LEU A 151 -18.73 34.50 91.53
CA LEU A 151 -20.01 35.16 91.76
C LEU A 151 -20.33 35.32 93.25
N SER A 152 -19.90 34.39 94.11
CA SER A 152 -20.08 34.48 95.55
C SER A 152 -19.15 35.52 96.19
N GLU A 153 -17.89 35.61 95.72
CA GLU A 153 -16.94 36.65 96.11
C GLU A 153 -17.42 38.03 95.66
N SER A 154 -17.83 38.17 94.39
CA SER A 154 -18.38 39.41 93.83
C SER A 154 -19.62 39.88 94.61
N LYS A 155 -20.50 38.96 94.99
CA LYS A 155 -21.67 39.23 95.86
C LYS A 155 -21.26 39.67 97.26
N GLN A 156 -20.23 39.06 97.85
CA GLN A 156 -19.72 39.44 99.18
C GLN A 156 -19.09 40.85 99.14
N ALA A 157 -18.23 41.12 98.16
CA ALA A 157 -17.64 42.44 97.94
C ALA A 157 -18.71 43.51 97.66
N ALA A 158 -19.78 43.18 96.94
CA ALA A 158 -20.92 44.08 96.74
C ALA A 158 -21.64 44.40 98.07
N PHE A 159 -21.87 43.43 98.95
CA PHE A 159 -22.45 43.69 100.27
C PHE A 159 -21.53 44.58 101.13
N GLU A 160 -20.24 44.28 101.17
CA GLU A 160 -19.25 45.09 101.90
C GLU A 160 -19.18 46.53 101.37
N ALA A 161 -19.24 46.71 100.05
CA ALA A 161 -19.35 48.02 99.42
C ALA A 161 -20.65 48.76 99.80
N THR A 162 -21.80 48.06 99.88
CA THR A 162 -23.06 48.70 100.31
C THR A 162 -23.06 49.09 101.78
N GLU A 163 -22.53 48.28 102.69
CA GLU A 163 -22.41 48.65 104.11
C GLU A 163 -21.34 49.74 104.33
N ALA A 164 -20.25 49.76 103.54
CA ALA A 164 -19.29 50.87 103.55
C ALA A 164 -19.91 52.18 103.03
N ALA A 165 -20.71 52.13 101.96
CA ALA A 165 -21.45 53.29 101.45
C ALA A 165 -22.49 53.78 102.47
N LYS A 166 -23.18 52.87 103.17
CA LYS A 166 -24.17 53.16 104.22
C LYS A 166 -23.54 53.75 105.49
N LYS A 167 -22.29 53.40 105.82
CA LYS A 167 -21.49 54.09 106.85
C LYS A 167 -21.15 55.51 106.41
N ARG A 168 -20.56 55.68 105.22
CA ARG A 168 -20.27 57.01 104.65
C ARG A 168 -21.50 57.91 104.52
N ALA A 169 -22.66 57.35 104.20
CA ALA A 169 -23.92 58.10 104.13
C ALA A 169 -24.29 58.73 105.48
N LYS A 170 -24.13 57.98 106.59
CA LYS A 170 -24.33 58.50 107.95
C LYS A 170 -23.26 59.52 108.34
N GLU A 171 -21.99 59.22 108.06
CA GLU A 171 -20.87 60.16 108.30
C GLU A 171 -21.09 61.50 107.57
N LEU A 172 -21.62 61.48 106.34
CA LEU A 172 -21.97 62.66 105.56
C LEU A 172 -23.25 63.36 106.04
N GLU A 173 -24.20 62.63 106.62
CA GLU A 173 -25.42 63.19 107.23
C GLU A 173 -25.09 63.91 108.55
N GLU A 174 -24.24 63.30 109.38
CA GLU A 174 -23.65 63.90 110.59
C GLU A 174 -22.80 65.14 110.24
N GLN A 175 -21.94 65.05 109.21
CA GLN A 175 -21.20 66.21 108.70
C GLN A 175 -22.11 67.29 108.11
N LYS A 176 -23.27 66.96 107.55
CA LYS A 176 -24.24 67.95 107.03
C LYS A 176 -24.75 68.87 108.14
N CYS A 177 -25.07 68.30 109.30
CA CYS A 177 -25.49 69.06 110.48
C CYS A 177 -24.39 70.02 110.99
N ILE A 178 -23.12 69.65 110.84
CA ILE A 178 -21.97 70.49 111.21
C ILE A 178 -21.70 71.57 110.14
N ARG A 179 -21.75 71.19 108.85
CA ARG A 179 -21.40 72.06 107.72
C ARG A 179 -22.43 73.17 107.45
N ALA A 180 -23.66 73.05 107.95
CA ALA A 180 -24.72 74.06 107.85
C ALA A 180 -24.42 75.41 108.57
N GLN A 181 -23.22 75.60 109.14
CA GLN A 181 -22.81 76.78 109.90
C GLN A 181 -21.60 77.54 109.31
N LEU A 182 -21.12 77.18 108.11
CA LEU A 182 -19.93 77.77 107.47
C LEU A 182 -20.24 78.26 106.04
N GLY A 183 -19.65 79.41 105.66
CA GLY A 183 -20.16 80.28 104.58
C GLY A 183 -19.63 80.06 103.14
N ASP A 184 -20.12 80.92 102.25
CA ASP A 184 -20.17 80.75 100.78
C ASP A 184 -18.87 80.39 100.05
N ASP A 185 -17.71 80.90 100.49
CA ASP A 185 -16.45 80.68 99.77
C ASP A 185 -16.00 79.21 99.78
N ALA A 186 -16.36 78.44 100.81
CA ALA A 186 -16.14 77.00 100.85
C ALA A 186 -17.00 76.27 99.80
N TRP A 187 -18.25 76.70 99.61
CA TRP A 187 -19.15 76.12 98.61
C TRP A 187 -18.70 76.40 97.17
N ARG A 188 -18.15 77.60 96.91
CA ARG A 188 -17.56 77.93 95.60
C ARG A 188 -16.42 76.98 95.24
N LEU A 189 -15.49 76.76 96.18
CA LEU A 189 -14.34 75.88 95.97
C LEU A 189 -14.76 74.43 95.72
N ASP A 190 -15.74 73.92 96.47
CA ASP A 190 -16.31 72.58 96.25
C ASP A 190 -16.95 72.46 94.86
N VAL A 191 -17.73 73.47 94.42
CA VAL A 191 -18.39 73.46 93.11
C VAL A 191 -17.40 73.52 91.94
N ASP A 192 -16.33 74.31 92.06
CA ASP A 192 -15.28 74.35 91.04
C ASP A 192 -14.42 73.06 91.06
N SER A 193 -14.23 72.42 92.22
CA SER A 193 -13.59 71.10 92.31
C SER A 193 -14.40 70.01 91.59
N GLU A 194 -15.71 69.91 91.86
CA GLU A 194 -16.62 68.99 91.17
C GLU A 194 -16.69 69.26 89.66
N ARG A 195 -16.57 70.52 89.23
CA ARG A 195 -16.48 70.89 87.80
C ARG A 195 -15.22 70.32 87.13
N GLU A 196 -14.06 70.37 87.78
CA GLU A 196 -12.84 69.77 87.22
C GLU A 196 -12.88 68.23 87.26
N LEU A 197 -13.46 67.63 88.30
CA LEU A 197 -13.71 66.18 88.35
C LEU A 197 -14.65 65.72 87.23
N TYR A 198 -15.70 66.49 86.92
CA TYR A 198 -16.59 66.22 85.79
C TYR A 198 -15.87 66.35 84.45
N LYS A 199 -15.04 67.40 84.25
CA LYS A 199 -14.22 67.56 83.03
C LYS A 199 -13.27 66.38 82.82
N ALA A 200 -12.56 65.96 83.87
CA ALA A 200 -11.65 64.80 83.82
C ALA A 200 -12.40 63.50 83.48
N SER A 201 -13.56 63.29 84.11
CA SER A 201 -14.45 62.14 83.83
C SER A 201 -14.98 62.14 82.39
N ALA A 202 -15.35 63.31 81.86
CA ALA A 202 -15.79 63.47 80.48
C ALA A 202 -14.66 63.23 79.47
N ALA A 203 -13.44 63.67 79.75
CA ALA A 203 -12.26 63.39 78.93
C ALA A 203 -11.92 61.89 78.90
N ALA A 204 -11.93 61.22 80.06
CA ALA A 204 -11.74 59.78 80.15
C ALA A 204 -12.84 58.99 79.40
N LEU A 205 -14.10 59.46 79.44
CA LEU A 205 -15.20 58.90 78.67
C LEU A 205 -15.05 59.12 77.16
N ILE A 206 -14.32 60.14 76.70
CA ILE A 206 -14.01 60.35 75.29
C ILE A 206 -12.87 59.42 74.84
N SER A 207 -11.80 59.30 75.64
CA SER A 207 -10.68 58.37 75.36
C SER A 207 -11.18 56.93 75.25
N THR A 208 -11.90 56.44 76.27
CA THR A 208 -12.46 55.07 76.27
C THR A 208 -13.48 54.81 75.16
N LYS A 209 -14.16 55.84 74.65
CA LYS A 209 -14.99 55.72 73.44
C LYS A 209 -14.17 55.62 72.16
N GLN A 210 -13.05 56.35 72.06
CA GLN A 210 -12.12 56.25 70.93
C GLN A 210 -11.43 54.88 70.90
N GLU A 211 -10.94 54.40 72.05
CA GLU A 211 -10.39 53.05 72.26
C GLU A 211 -11.42 51.96 71.90
N LEU A 212 -12.69 52.13 72.25
CA LEU A 212 -13.76 51.21 71.86
C LEU A 212 -14.05 51.25 70.34
N THR A 213 -13.84 52.38 69.65
CA THR A 213 -13.98 52.44 68.19
C THR A 213 -12.79 51.84 67.46
N THR A 214 -11.55 52.01 67.93
CA THR A 214 -10.38 51.35 67.34
C THR A 214 -10.47 49.84 67.57
N LEU A 215 -10.78 49.38 68.78
CA LEU A 215 -10.92 47.94 69.09
C LEU A 215 -12.00 47.24 68.23
N ARG A 216 -13.03 47.97 67.79
CA ARG A 216 -14.02 47.44 66.83
C ARG A 216 -13.43 47.31 65.43
N GLN A 217 -12.70 48.32 64.95
CA GLN A 217 -12.01 48.27 63.65
C GLN A 217 -10.94 47.16 63.63
N ASP A 218 -10.18 47.00 64.73
CA ASP A 218 -9.21 45.93 64.91
C ASP A 218 -9.88 44.54 64.90
N PHE A 219 -11.06 44.41 65.54
CA PHE A 219 -11.83 43.17 65.53
C PHE A 219 -12.41 42.84 64.15
N ASP A 220 -12.98 43.83 63.44
CA ASP A 220 -13.52 43.65 62.10
C ASP A 220 -12.40 43.27 61.11
N ALA A 221 -11.25 43.95 61.17
CA ALA A 221 -10.07 43.62 60.36
C ALA A 221 -9.49 42.22 60.69
N ALA A 222 -9.46 41.83 61.97
CA ALA A 222 -9.05 40.48 62.37
C ALA A 222 -10.05 39.40 61.90
N LEU A 223 -11.33 39.73 61.79
CA LEU A 223 -12.37 38.84 61.26
C LEU A 223 -12.25 38.70 59.73
N GLU A 224 -11.99 39.79 58.99
CA GLU A 224 -11.70 39.76 57.56
C GLU A 224 -10.41 38.96 57.26
N ALA A 225 -9.33 39.21 57.99
CA ALA A 225 -8.07 38.46 57.85
C ALA A 225 -8.25 36.95 58.14
N LYS A 226 -9.10 36.59 59.12
CA LYS A 226 -9.45 35.20 59.41
C LYS A 226 -10.26 34.55 58.28
N LEU A 227 -11.18 35.28 57.65
CA LEU A 227 -11.95 34.78 56.51
C LEU A 227 -11.06 34.57 55.28
N ALA A 228 -10.13 35.49 55.02
CA ALA A 228 -9.13 35.33 53.97
C ALA A 228 -8.22 34.11 54.22
N ALA A 229 -7.73 33.93 55.44
CA ALA A 229 -6.91 32.76 55.81
C ALA A 229 -7.66 31.43 55.65
N PHE A 230 -8.97 31.37 55.90
CA PHE A 230 -9.76 30.17 55.61
C PHE A 230 -9.95 29.92 54.10
N GLN A 231 -10.06 30.97 53.28
CA GLN A 231 -10.13 30.81 51.83
C GLN A 231 -8.78 30.31 51.26
N GLU A 232 -7.66 30.85 51.74
CA GLU A 232 -6.32 30.36 51.42
C GLU A 232 -6.11 28.91 51.88
N GLU A 233 -6.64 28.54 53.06
CA GLU A 233 -6.62 27.14 53.53
C GLU A 233 -7.45 26.22 52.63
N GLU A 234 -8.67 26.61 52.22
CA GLU A 234 -9.52 25.82 51.32
C GLU A 234 -8.88 25.65 49.92
N GLU A 235 -8.26 26.70 49.37
CA GLU A 235 -7.52 26.63 48.10
C GLU A 235 -6.26 25.76 48.21
N ALA A 236 -5.51 25.85 49.31
CA ALA A 236 -4.37 24.99 49.60
C ALA A 236 -4.78 23.52 49.79
N GLN A 237 -5.89 23.25 50.49
CA GLN A 237 -6.43 21.89 50.62
C GLN A 237 -6.92 21.33 49.27
N HIS A 238 -7.59 22.13 48.45
CA HIS A 238 -8.05 21.72 47.12
C HIS A 238 -6.87 21.39 46.19
N THR A 239 -5.86 22.27 46.11
CA THR A 239 -4.68 22.03 45.29
C THR A 239 -3.85 20.84 45.79
N ALA A 240 -3.70 20.67 47.11
CA ALA A 240 -3.07 19.48 47.69
C ALA A 240 -3.83 18.18 47.34
N LYS A 241 -5.17 18.20 47.35
CA LYS A 241 -5.99 17.04 46.95
C LYS A 241 -5.85 16.70 45.47
N VAL A 242 -5.87 17.70 44.58
CA VAL A 242 -5.63 17.48 43.13
C VAL A 242 -4.23 16.91 42.90
N ASN A 243 -3.21 17.40 43.61
CA ASN A 243 -1.85 16.87 43.56
C ASN A 243 -1.73 15.43 44.11
N GLN A 244 -2.53 15.08 45.12
CA GLN A 244 -2.62 13.70 45.62
C GLN A 244 -3.28 12.77 44.58
N GLU A 245 -4.32 13.23 43.90
CA GLU A 245 -5.02 12.47 42.87
C GLU A 245 -4.13 12.24 41.64
N THR A 246 -3.42 13.27 41.14
CA THR A 246 -2.47 13.12 40.02
C THR A 246 -1.26 12.25 40.39
N LEU A 247 -0.72 12.36 41.60
CA LEU A 247 0.32 11.45 42.10
C LEU A 247 -0.18 10.00 42.16
N SER A 248 -1.42 9.78 42.61
CA SER A 248 -2.02 8.45 42.62
C SER A 248 -2.20 7.86 41.22
N GLN A 249 -2.45 8.71 40.21
CA GLN A 249 -2.62 8.30 38.82
C GLN A 249 -1.27 7.99 38.17
N LEU A 250 -0.29 8.89 38.31
CA LEU A 250 1.08 8.67 37.85
C LEU A 250 1.68 7.40 38.49
N SER A 251 1.38 7.11 39.76
CA SER A 251 1.81 5.87 40.41
C SER A 251 1.26 4.61 39.72
N LYS A 252 0.02 4.62 39.21
CA LYS A 252 -0.55 3.48 38.47
C LYS A 252 0.11 3.31 37.10
N GLU A 253 0.36 4.42 36.42
CA GLU A 253 1.04 4.45 35.13
C GLU A 253 2.47 3.92 35.26
N VAL A 254 3.20 4.36 36.30
CA VAL A 254 4.53 3.83 36.63
C VAL A 254 4.49 2.33 36.93
N THR A 255 3.49 1.81 37.66
CA THR A 255 3.38 0.35 37.87
C THR A 255 3.07 -0.40 36.57
N SER A 256 2.18 0.12 35.71
CA SER A 256 1.86 -0.52 34.42
C SER A 256 3.05 -0.51 33.45
N LEU A 257 3.85 0.55 33.45
CA LEU A 257 5.11 0.62 32.72
C LEU A 257 6.14 -0.39 33.25
N HIS A 258 6.23 -0.59 34.57
CA HIS A 258 7.10 -1.64 35.13
C HIS A 258 6.62 -3.06 34.77
N GLU A 259 5.32 -3.32 34.78
CA GLU A 259 4.73 -4.61 34.37
C GLU A 259 5.00 -4.91 32.89
N THR A 260 4.76 -3.94 32.00
CA THR A 260 5.02 -4.09 30.56
C THR A 260 6.52 -4.22 30.24
N ILE A 261 7.40 -3.47 30.93
CA ILE A 261 8.86 -3.67 30.86
C ILE A 261 9.24 -5.08 31.33
N GLY A 262 8.57 -5.62 32.35
CA GLY A 262 8.73 -7.00 32.81
C GLY A 262 8.34 -8.02 31.73
N GLN A 263 7.18 -7.84 31.11
CA GLN A 263 6.69 -8.69 30.01
C GLN A 263 7.64 -8.66 28.80
N VAL A 264 8.10 -7.47 28.39
CA VAL A 264 9.06 -7.30 27.27
C VAL A 264 10.40 -7.97 27.58
N LYS A 265 10.90 -7.89 28.82
CA LYS A 265 12.12 -8.61 29.24
C LYS A 265 11.94 -10.13 29.17
N LEU A 266 10.81 -10.67 29.64
CA LEU A 266 10.51 -12.09 29.55
C LEU A 266 10.39 -12.56 28.09
N ALA A 267 9.69 -11.81 27.24
CA ALA A 267 9.56 -12.12 25.81
C ALA A 267 10.93 -12.07 25.09
N SER A 268 11.80 -11.11 25.44
CA SER A 268 13.16 -11.00 24.90
C SER A 268 14.03 -12.21 25.28
N ILE A 269 14.01 -12.62 26.55
CA ILE A 269 14.72 -13.83 27.02
C ILE A 269 14.20 -15.08 26.29
N GLN A 270 12.88 -15.23 26.17
CA GLN A 270 12.27 -16.35 25.43
C GLN A 270 12.67 -16.34 23.95
N ALA A 271 12.66 -15.18 23.28
CA ALA A 271 13.10 -15.06 21.89
C ALA A 271 14.58 -15.44 21.73
N GLN A 272 15.45 -15.00 22.66
CA GLN A 272 16.86 -15.37 22.68
C GLN A 272 17.07 -16.88 22.88
N GLU A 273 16.32 -17.51 23.79
CA GLU A 273 16.35 -18.96 23.97
C GLU A 273 15.93 -19.72 22.69
N GLN A 274 14.84 -19.31 22.03
CA GLN A 274 14.40 -19.98 20.80
C GLN A 274 15.40 -19.77 19.66
N HIS A 275 16.04 -18.60 19.58
CA HIS A 275 17.12 -18.34 18.64
C HIS A 275 18.33 -19.25 18.88
N SER A 276 18.77 -19.42 20.13
CA SER A 276 19.83 -20.37 20.48
C SER A 276 19.47 -21.83 20.18
N LYS A 277 18.24 -22.25 20.45
CA LYS A 277 17.74 -23.60 20.08
C LYS A 277 17.77 -23.82 18.56
N LEU A 278 17.35 -22.81 17.79
CA LEU A 278 17.34 -22.84 16.32
C LEU A 278 18.75 -22.85 15.71
N ILE A 279 19.72 -22.17 16.32
CA ILE A 279 21.14 -22.26 15.93
C ILE A 279 21.66 -23.68 16.16
N ALA A 280 21.51 -24.24 17.36
CA ALA A 280 21.98 -25.59 17.67
C ALA A 280 21.32 -26.66 16.76
N GLU A 281 20.04 -26.49 16.42
CA GLU A 281 19.34 -27.38 15.48
C GLU A 281 19.85 -27.24 14.03
N LYS A 282 20.25 -26.03 13.59
CA LYS A 282 20.92 -25.83 12.29
C LYS A 282 22.32 -26.43 12.26
N GLU A 283 23.09 -26.26 13.34
CA GLU A 283 24.44 -26.85 13.47
C GLU A 283 24.38 -28.38 13.45
N ALA A 284 23.42 -28.98 14.16
CA ALA A 284 23.17 -30.43 14.11
C ALA A 284 22.79 -30.92 12.70
N ARG A 285 21.92 -30.20 11.98
CA ARG A 285 21.61 -30.52 10.57
C ARG A 285 22.84 -30.42 9.68
N LEU A 286 23.65 -29.37 9.82
CA LEU A 286 24.88 -29.19 9.03
C LEU A 286 25.90 -30.30 9.29
N LEU A 287 26.05 -30.75 10.55
CA LEU A 287 26.91 -31.87 10.90
C LEU A 287 26.41 -33.18 10.28
N ASN A 288 25.09 -33.43 10.31
CA ASN A 288 24.48 -34.61 9.67
C ASN A 288 24.61 -34.58 8.14
N HIS A 289 24.47 -33.42 7.50
CA HIS A 289 24.71 -33.28 6.06
C HIS A 289 26.20 -33.47 5.71
N LYS A 290 27.11 -33.01 6.56
CA LYS A 290 28.56 -33.22 6.39
C LYS A 290 28.93 -34.70 6.48
N THR A 291 28.48 -35.42 7.51
CA THR A 291 28.76 -36.86 7.66
C THR A 291 28.12 -37.68 6.53
N ALA A 292 26.88 -37.37 6.14
CA ALA A 292 26.23 -38.00 4.98
C ALA A 292 27.00 -37.76 3.68
N LYS A 293 27.55 -36.54 3.46
CA LYS A 293 28.43 -36.27 2.32
C LYS A 293 29.71 -37.12 2.40
N GLU A 294 30.39 -37.14 3.55
CA GLU A 294 31.62 -37.92 3.73
C GLU A 294 31.39 -39.43 3.51
N GLU A 295 30.20 -39.96 3.81
CA GLU A 295 29.81 -41.32 3.45
C GLU A 295 29.59 -41.53 1.95
N VAL A 296 28.98 -40.57 1.25
CA VAL A 296 28.78 -40.61 -0.20
C VAL A 296 30.13 -40.51 -0.93
N ASP A 297 31.00 -39.60 -0.51
CA ASP A 297 32.36 -39.46 -1.05
C ASP A 297 33.18 -40.75 -0.86
N LYS A 298 33.05 -41.43 0.31
CA LYS A 298 33.64 -42.76 0.55
C LYS A 298 33.06 -43.83 -0.39
N LYS A 299 31.74 -43.89 -0.56
CA LYS A 299 31.08 -44.85 -1.47
C LYS A 299 31.52 -44.63 -2.94
N ILE A 300 31.65 -43.38 -3.37
CA ILE A 300 32.19 -43.02 -4.69
C ILE A 300 33.66 -43.45 -4.83
N ALA A 301 34.48 -43.28 -3.79
CA ALA A 301 35.87 -43.74 -3.79
C ALA A 301 35.99 -45.26 -3.88
N CYS A 302 35.15 -46.02 -3.16
CA CYS A 302 35.08 -47.49 -3.27
C CYS A 302 34.67 -47.92 -4.68
N LEU A 303 33.58 -47.38 -5.23
CA LEU A 303 33.12 -47.72 -6.59
C LEU A 303 34.16 -47.38 -7.67
N LYS A 304 34.98 -46.33 -7.47
CA LYS A 304 36.10 -45.99 -8.37
C LYS A 304 37.32 -46.92 -8.23
N ALA A 305 37.45 -47.63 -7.11
CA ALA A 305 38.49 -48.64 -6.90
C ALA A 305 38.02 -50.07 -7.29
N GLU A 306 36.71 -50.30 -7.29
CA GLU A 306 36.07 -51.52 -7.83
C GLU A 306 35.89 -51.46 -9.36
N TYR A 307 35.91 -50.27 -9.97
CA TYR A 307 35.90 -50.08 -11.41
C TYR A 307 37.23 -50.52 -12.04
N ASP A 308 37.19 -51.61 -12.81
CA ASP A 308 38.29 -52.10 -13.64
C ASP A 308 38.51 -51.18 -14.86
N PRO A 309 39.65 -50.44 -14.94
CA PRO A 309 39.93 -49.58 -16.09
C PRO A 309 40.25 -50.38 -17.36
N GLU A 310 40.91 -51.53 -17.22
CA GLU A 310 41.27 -52.37 -18.37
C GLU A 310 40.02 -52.93 -19.03
N LEU A 311 38.98 -53.29 -18.28
CA LEU A 311 37.69 -53.69 -18.84
C LEU A 311 37.04 -52.56 -19.65
N GLY A 312 37.13 -51.32 -19.17
CA GLY A 312 36.65 -50.13 -19.88
C GLY A 312 37.39 -49.88 -21.19
N GLU A 313 38.72 -49.80 -21.14
CA GLU A 313 39.57 -49.59 -22.33
C GLU A 313 39.45 -50.74 -23.34
N ASN A 314 39.29 -52.00 -22.89
CA ASN A 314 39.03 -53.14 -23.76
C ASN A 314 37.65 -53.08 -24.45
N LEU A 315 36.64 -52.48 -23.83
CA LEU A 315 35.32 -52.29 -24.43
C LEU A 315 35.32 -51.11 -25.41
N GLU A 316 35.98 -50.01 -25.07
CA GLU A 316 36.16 -48.86 -25.96
C GLU A 316 37.01 -49.22 -27.19
N GLY A 317 38.09 -49.97 -27.02
CA GLY A 317 38.88 -50.52 -28.11
C GLY A 317 38.06 -51.40 -29.07
N LYS A 318 37.23 -52.31 -28.54
CA LYS A 318 36.31 -53.14 -29.35
C LYS A 318 35.23 -52.33 -30.05
N LEU A 319 34.74 -51.25 -29.43
CA LEU A 319 33.78 -50.34 -30.05
C LEU A 319 34.41 -49.57 -31.22
N GLU A 320 35.67 -49.14 -31.07
CA GLU A 320 36.40 -48.46 -32.14
C GLU A 320 36.83 -49.44 -33.26
N GLU A 321 37.23 -50.68 -32.94
CA GLU A 321 37.47 -51.74 -33.93
C GLU A 321 36.21 -52.08 -34.74
N THR A 322 35.07 -52.27 -34.08
CA THR A 322 33.80 -52.54 -34.77
C THR A 322 33.31 -51.32 -35.55
N THR A 323 33.53 -50.10 -35.06
CA THR A 323 33.25 -48.86 -35.80
C THR A 323 34.12 -48.73 -37.06
N LYS A 324 35.41 -49.09 -36.98
CA LYS A 324 36.31 -49.17 -38.15
C LYS A 324 35.83 -50.23 -39.16
N ALA A 325 35.44 -51.42 -38.70
CA ALA A 325 34.92 -52.48 -39.56
C ALA A 325 33.62 -52.07 -40.27
N ILE A 326 32.71 -51.37 -39.57
CA ILE A 326 31.47 -50.82 -40.16
C ILE A 326 31.78 -49.81 -41.27
N LYS A 327 32.78 -48.92 -41.09
CA LYS A 327 33.20 -47.96 -42.13
C LYS A 327 33.71 -48.68 -43.39
N VAL A 328 34.59 -49.66 -43.24
CA VAL A 328 35.11 -50.45 -44.38
C VAL A 328 33.99 -51.18 -45.13
N LEU A 329 33.01 -51.74 -44.40
CA LEU A 329 31.84 -52.37 -45.02
C LEU A 329 30.92 -51.35 -45.73
N GLN A 330 30.82 -50.12 -45.24
CA GLN A 330 30.08 -49.03 -45.89
C GLN A 330 30.79 -48.54 -47.17
N GLU A 331 32.12 -48.43 -47.15
CA GLU A 331 32.95 -48.11 -48.32
C GLU A 331 32.79 -49.19 -49.40
N GLN A 332 33.02 -50.46 -49.06
CA GLN A 332 32.83 -51.60 -49.97
C GLN A 332 31.40 -51.67 -50.55
N LEU A 333 30.38 -51.42 -49.73
CA LEU A 333 28.98 -51.39 -50.19
C LEU A 333 28.71 -50.23 -51.16
N ASN A 334 29.40 -49.10 -51.03
CA ASN A 334 29.26 -47.97 -51.93
C ASN A 334 30.04 -48.17 -53.25
N ASP A 335 31.22 -48.80 -53.18
CA ASP A 335 31.99 -49.20 -54.38
C ASP A 335 31.22 -50.21 -55.22
N VAL A 336 30.61 -51.23 -54.60
CA VAL A 336 29.76 -52.21 -55.31
C VAL A 336 28.55 -51.52 -55.95
N LYS A 337 27.86 -50.62 -55.24
CA LYS A 337 26.77 -49.81 -55.84
C LYS A 337 27.26 -48.96 -57.01
N ALA A 338 28.49 -48.42 -56.96
CA ALA A 338 29.06 -47.64 -58.05
C ALA A 338 29.40 -48.52 -59.28
N SER A 339 29.90 -49.75 -59.08
CA SER A 339 30.10 -50.70 -60.18
C SER A 339 28.78 -51.19 -60.77
N ASP A 340 27.77 -51.44 -59.93
CA ASP A 340 26.44 -51.86 -60.39
C ASP A 340 25.75 -50.74 -61.19
N LEU A 341 25.81 -49.48 -60.71
CA LEU A 341 25.24 -48.33 -61.41
C LEU A 341 25.99 -47.97 -62.71
N THR A 342 27.30 -48.20 -62.78
CA THR A 342 28.05 -48.02 -64.05
C THR A 342 27.77 -49.17 -65.02
N SER A 343 27.71 -50.42 -64.55
CA SER A 343 27.30 -51.58 -65.37
C SER A 343 25.88 -51.40 -65.94
N LEU A 344 24.90 -51.03 -65.11
CA LEU A 344 23.54 -50.75 -65.55
C LEU A 344 23.47 -49.58 -66.55
N ARG A 345 24.32 -48.56 -66.41
CA ARG A 345 24.41 -47.46 -67.39
C ARG A 345 24.99 -47.94 -68.72
N THR A 346 26.02 -48.77 -68.72
CA THR A 346 26.58 -49.35 -69.96
C THR A 346 25.52 -50.19 -70.68
N ILE A 347 24.83 -51.06 -69.95
CA ILE A 347 23.74 -51.90 -70.49
C ILE A 347 22.60 -51.04 -71.05
N ALA A 348 22.27 -49.91 -70.41
CA ALA A 348 21.28 -48.97 -70.92
C ALA A 348 21.73 -48.30 -72.24
N CYS A 349 23.00 -47.86 -72.34
CA CYS A 349 23.52 -47.32 -73.60
C CYS A 349 23.55 -48.37 -74.73
N GLU A 350 23.96 -49.61 -74.42
CA GLU A 350 23.93 -50.73 -75.38
C GLU A 350 22.50 -51.05 -75.84
N LEU A 351 21.50 -50.90 -74.97
CA LEU A 351 20.07 -51.05 -75.30
C LEU A 351 19.56 -49.89 -76.15
N ASP A 352 19.89 -48.64 -75.83
CA ASP A 352 19.51 -47.45 -76.61
C ASP A 352 20.13 -47.47 -78.02
N ASP A 353 21.36 -47.97 -78.16
CA ASP A 353 22.02 -48.15 -79.45
C ASP A 353 21.40 -49.32 -80.25
N ALA A 354 21.03 -50.42 -79.59
CA ALA A 354 20.31 -51.52 -80.21
C ALA A 354 18.88 -51.15 -80.64
N GLU A 355 18.17 -50.32 -79.86
CA GLU A 355 16.86 -49.78 -80.27
C GLU A 355 17.01 -48.89 -81.51
N ARG A 356 18.03 -48.02 -81.55
CA ARG A 356 18.28 -47.15 -82.70
C ARG A 356 18.58 -47.96 -83.97
N ALA A 357 19.37 -49.03 -83.88
CA ALA A 357 19.62 -49.94 -84.99
C ALA A 357 18.34 -50.67 -85.45
N LEU A 358 17.46 -51.06 -84.53
CA LEU A 358 16.16 -51.62 -84.88
C LEU A 358 15.23 -50.60 -85.56
N GLN A 359 15.21 -49.34 -85.11
CA GLN A 359 14.47 -48.26 -85.76
C GLN A 359 14.98 -47.99 -87.19
N GLU A 360 16.30 -48.05 -87.40
CA GLU A 360 16.93 -47.94 -88.73
C GLU A 360 16.52 -49.10 -89.66
N ILE A 361 16.60 -50.36 -89.17
CA ILE A 361 16.13 -51.55 -89.91
C ILE A 361 14.63 -51.45 -90.26
N VAL A 362 13.79 -50.91 -89.36
CA VAL A 362 12.36 -50.68 -89.66
C VAL A 362 12.17 -49.58 -90.71
N ALA A 363 13.01 -48.54 -90.74
CA ALA A 363 12.99 -47.53 -91.80
C ALA A 363 13.42 -48.12 -93.16
N GLU A 364 14.45 -48.96 -93.19
CA GLU A 364 14.85 -49.71 -94.38
C GLU A 364 13.75 -50.67 -94.86
N GLU A 365 13.12 -51.42 -93.95
CA GLU A 365 12.01 -52.34 -94.29
C GLU A 365 10.82 -51.59 -94.90
N ASN A 366 10.47 -50.43 -94.34
CA ASN A 366 9.45 -49.55 -94.92
C ASN A 366 9.84 -49.03 -96.32
N SER A 367 11.09 -48.61 -96.52
CA SER A 367 11.63 -48.14 -97.81
C SER A 367 11.61 -49.25 -98.88
N LEU A 368 12.04 -50.46 -98.51
CA LEU A 368 11.97 -51.65 -99.35
C LEU A 368 10.53 -52.04 -99.67
N ARG A 369 9.60 -51.93 -98.70
CA ARG A 369 8.17 -52.21 -98.92
C ARG A 369 7.55 -51.25 -99.94
N CYS A 370 7.81 -49.94 -99.80
CA CYS A 370 7.40 -48.93 -100.78
C CYS A 370 8.01 -49.20 -102.18
N SER A 371 9.27 -49.63 -102.24
CA SER A 371 9.96 -49.97 -103.49
C SER A 371 9.34 -51.21 -104.16
N VAL A 372 9.01 -52.24 -103.39
CA VAL A 372 8.31 -53.46 -103.86
C VAL A 372 6.88 -53.13 -104.31
N GLU A 373 6.17 -52.25 -103.60
CA GLU A 373 4.85 -51.78 -104.02
C GLU A 373 4.90 -51.00 -105.34
N SER A 374 5.92 -50.14 -105.53
CA SER A 374 6.16 -49.44 -106.79
C SER A 374 6.44 -50.40 -107.95
N LEU A 375 7.38 -51.34 -107.78
CA LEU A 375 7.69 -52.36 -108.79
C LEU A 375 6.50 -53.25 -109.14
N LYS A 376 5.62 -53.52 -108.16
CA LYS A 376 4.39 -54.29 -108.36
C LYS A 376 3.34 -53.50 -109.15
N LEU A 377 3.26 -52.19 -108.95
CA LEU A 377 2.40 -51.28 -109.71
C LEU A 377 2.90 -51.13 -111.16
N GLU A 378 4.22 -51.01 -111.34
CA GLU A 378 4.90 -50.99 -112.64
C GLU A 378 4.69 -52.31 -113.40
N LEU A 379 4.77 -53.47 -112.73
CA LEU A 379 4.47 -54.77 -113.33
C LEU A 379 3.02 -54.90 -113.82
N GLU A 380 2.04 -54.39 -113.08
CA GLU A 380 0.64 -54.31 -113.54
C GLU A 380 0.43 -53.27 -114.66
N ASN A 381 1.33 -52.30 -114.79
CA ASN A 381 1.34 -51.38 -115.93
C ASN A 381 1.88 -52.06 -117.20
N VAL A 382 3.01 -52.75 -117.11
CA VAL A 382 3.61 -53.52 -118.21
C VAL A 382 2.68 -54.63 -118.71
N LYS A 383 1.93 -55.31 -117.83
CA LYS A 383 0.88 -56.27 -118.24
C LYS A 383 -0.22 -55.61 -119.10
N ARG A 384 -0.62 -54.39 -118.74
CA ARG A 384 -1.64 -53.63 -119.47
C ARG A 384 -1.14 -53.25 -120.86
N GLU A 385 0.08 -52.73 -120.93
CA GLU A 385 0.77 -52.36 -122.18
C GLU A 385 1.02 -53.57 -123.08
N HIS A 386 1.30 -54.76 -122.52
CA HIS A 386 1.33 -56.01 -123.26
C HIS A 386 -0.04 -56.33 -123.88
N SER A 387 -1.12 -56.31 -123.09
CA SER A 387 -2.47 -56.61 -123.60
C SER A 387 -2.95 -55.60 -124.65
N GLU A 388 -2.53 -54.34 -124.55
CA GLU A 388 -2.81 -53.31 -125.55
C GLU A 388 -1.97 -53.51 -126.84
N SER A 389 -0.71 -53.96 -126.70
CA SER A 389 0.15 -54.31 -127.83
C SER A 389 -0.32 -55.58 -128.55
N GLU A 390 -0.86 -56.55 -127.81
CA GLU A 390 -1.45 -57.79 -128.33
C GLU A 390 -2.75 -57.50 -129.12
N MET A 391 -3.59 -56.58 -128.64
CA MET A 391 -4.73 -56.07 -129.42
C MET A 391 -4.28 -55.41 -130.74
N LYS A 392 -3.25 -54.55 -130.68
CA LYS A 392 -2.69 -53.87 -131.87
C LYS A 392 -1.98 -54.83 -132.82
N ALA A 393 -1.46 -55.96 -132.32
CA ALA A 393 -0.91 -57.03 -133.17
C ALA A 393 -2.02 -57.68 -134.01
N VAL A 394 -3.18 -57.98 -133.41
CA VAL A 394 -4.35 -58.51 -134.14
C VAL A 394 -4.90 -57.49 -135.15
N GLU A 395 -4.97 -56.20 -134.78
CA GLU A 395 -5.36 -55.15 -135.73
C GLU A 395 -4.39 -55.04 -136.93
N THR A 396 -3.08 -55.09 -136.69
CA THR A 396 -2.07 -55.01 -137.77
C THR A 396 -1.96 -56.30 -138.59
N GLU A 397 -2.27 -57.46 -138.04
CA GLU A 397 -2.41 -58.72 -138.80
C GLU A 397 -3.60 -58.64 -139.78
N SER A 398 -4.75 -58.12 -139.34
CA SER A 398 -5.91 -57.89 -140.23
C SER A 398 -5.62 -56.84 -141.33
N ALA A 399 -4.79 -55.84 -141.05
CA ALA A 399 -4.33 -54.87 -142.04
C ALA A 399 -3.36 -55.50 -143.06
N ALA A 400 -2.53 -56.47 -142.64
CA ALA A 400 -1.61 -57.19 -143.52
C ALA A 400 -2.36 -58.09 -144.51
N GLU A 401 -3.43 -58.78 -144.09
CA GLU A 401 -4.30 -59.53 -145.01
C GLU A 401 -4.95 -58.62 -146.06
N SER A 402 -5.42 -57.43 -145.65
CA SER A 402 -5.94 -56.43 -146.59
C SER A 402 -4.89 -55.97 -147.60
N MET A 403 -3.65 -55.71 -147.16
CA MET A 403 -2.56 -55.31 -148.06
C MET A 403 -2.17 -56.44 -149.02
N GLN A 404 -2.26 -57.71 -148.62
CA GLN A 404 -1.96 -58.85 -149.49
C GLN A 404 -2.97 -58.97 -150.64
N ALA A 405 -4.24 -58.61 -150.42
CA ALA A 405 -5.27 -58.58 -151.45
C ALA A 405 -5.03 -57.49 -152.52
N ASP A 406 -4.58 -56.31 -152.14
CA ASP A 406 -4.31 -55.22 -153.09
C ASP A 406 -2.95 -55.36 -153.80
N LEU A 407 -1.97 -56.03 -153.19
CA LEU A 407 -0.70 -56.40 -153.86
C LEU A 407 -0.95 -57.37 -155.03
N ALA A 408 -2.00 -58.20 -154.95
CA ALA A 408 -2.42 -59.06 -156.06
C ALA A 408 -3.01 -58.28 -157.26
N LYS A 409 -3.59 -57.07 -157.04
CA LYS A 409 -4.08 -56.20 -158.12
C LYS A 409 -2.99 -55.30 -158.71
N SER A 410 -2.19 -54.65 -157.88
CA SER A 410 -1.18 -53.69 -158.37
C SER A 410 -0.10 -54.35 -159.24
N LYS A 411 0.14 -55.66 -159.04
CA LYS A 411 1.07 -56.44 -159.86
C LYS A 411 0.69 -56.56 -161.34
N THR A 412 -0.58 -56.36 -161.73
CA THR A 412 -0.99 -56.36 -163.15
C THR A 412 -0.97 -54.99 -163.82
N GLU A 413 -0.70 -53.92 -163.08
CA GLU A 413 -0.73 -52.53 -163.60
C GLU A 413 0.59 -51.77 -163.40
N LEU A 414 1.48 -52.24 -162.50
CA LEU A 414 2.79 -51.61 -162.24
C LEU A 414 3.95 -52.13 -163.14
N GLU A 415 3.65 -52.58 -164.35
CA GLU A 415 4.68 -52.84 -165.39
C GLU A 415 4.98 -51.54 -166.20
N ALA A 416 4.82 -50.36 -165.58
CA ALA A 416 4.59 -49.09 -166.31
C ALA A 416 5.29 -47.77 -165.82
N ALA A 417 5.76 -47.57 -164.56
CA ALA A 417 6.29 -46.25 -164.07
C ALA A 417 7.25 -46.27 -162.83
N ILE A 418 7.94 -45.15 -162.47
CA ILE A 418 9.26 -45.09 -161.73
C ILE A 418 9.53 -43.81 -160.79
N SER A 419 10.08 -43.95 -159.54
CA SER A 419 11.03 -43.06 -158.68
C SER A 419 10.66 -41.80 -157.73
N GLY A 420 11.32 -41.57 -156.52
CA GLY A 420 11.43 -40.27 -155.66
C GLY A 420 11.76 -40.25 -154.07
N GLU A 421 12.30 -39.18 -153.35
CA GLU A 421 12.74 -39.08 -151.85
C GLU A 421 12.81 -37.64 -151.10
N THR A 422 13.31 -37.44 -149.81
CA THR A 422 13.89 -36.22 -149.00
C THR A 422 13.48 -35.86 -147.48
N LYS A 423 14.21 -34.97 -146.67
CA LYS A 423 14.26 -34.81 -145.13
C LYS A 423 14.77 -33.43 -144.47
N SER A 424 14.60 -33.04 -143.14
CA SER A 424 15.40 -32.02 -142.27
C SER A 424 15.09 -31.80 -140.69
N ASP A 425 15.61 -30.73 -139.95
CA ASP A 425 16.15 -30.72 -138.49
C ASP A 425 16.19 -29.38 -137.54
N ASP A 426 16.61 -29.44 -136.21
CA ASP A 426 17.17 -28.44 -135.13
C ASP A 426 16.27 -27.44 -134.20
N THR A 427 16.52 -26.67 -133.05
CA THR A 427 17.59 -25.95 -132.18
C THR A 427 17.21 -25.53 -130.64
N HIS A 428 18.07 -24.88 -129.75
CA HIS A 428 17.80 -24.36 -128.30
C HIS A 428 18.85 -23.36 -127.60
N LEU A 429 18.51 -22.33 -126.74
CA LEU A 429 19.32 -21.68 -125.60
C LEU A 429 18.85 -20.30 -124.98
N ALA A 430 18.81 -20.11 -123.63
CA ALA A 430 19.22 -18.92 -122.78
C ALA A 430 18.41 -18.61 -121.47
N LEU A 431 19.01 -18.71 -120.24
CA LEU A 431 18.71 -17.88 -119.02
C LEU A 431 19.54 -18.24 -117.74
N GLU A 432 20.80 -17.83 -117.67
CA GLU A 432 21.73 -18.14 -116.55
C GLU A 432 21.71 -17.10 -115.40
N LYS A 433 20.63 -16.31 -115.27
CA LYS A 433 20.69 -14.96 -114.66
C LYS A 433 19.98 -14.79 -113.29
N LEU A 434 19.55 -15.88 -112.66
CA LEU A 434 18.66 -15.86 -111.47
C LEU A 434 19.33 -16.26 -110.14
N LEU A 435 20.61 -16.63 -110.14
CA LEU A 435 21.21 -17.37 -109.02
C LEU A 435 21.82 -16.51 -107.90
N THR A 436 22.04 -15.20 -108.11
CA THR A 436 22.87 -14.37 -107.22
C THR A 436 22.13 -13.56 -106.14
N GLU A 437 20.79 -13.59 -106.09
CA GLU A 437 20.01 -12.70 -105.20
C GLU A 437 19.56 -13.34 -103.87
N ALA A 438 19.76 -14.65 -103.69
CA ALA A 438 19.26 -15.40 -102.53
C ALA A 438 20.09 -15.22 -101.22
N GLU A 439 21.39 -14.92 -101.34
CA GLU A 439 22.38 -15.04 -100.24
C GLU A 439 22.16 -14.02 -99.08
N ASN A 440 21.68 -12.81 -99.39
CA ASN A 440 21.65 -11.68 -98.45
C ASN A 440 20.69 -11.85 -97.26
N THR A 441 19.66 -12.68 -97.40
CA THR A 441 18.63 -12.88 -96.36
C THR A 441 19.17 -13.58 -95.09
N ARG A 442 20.31 -14.27 -95.19
CA ARG A 442 20.87 -15.08 -94.10
C ARG A 442 21.43 -14.26 -92.92
N LEU A 443 21.81 -13.00 -93.14
CA LEU A 443 22.42 -12.14 -92.11
C LEU A 443 21.40 -11.59 -91.09
N GLU A 444 20.11 -11.50 -91.44
CA GLU A 444 19.09 -10.99 -90.50
C GLU A 444 18.87 -11.92 -89.30
N VAL A 445 19.21 -13.21 -89.43
CA VAL A 445 19.20 -14.18 -88.33
C VAL A 445 20.16 -13.78 -87.22
N GLU A 446 21.26 -13.08 -87.52
CA GLU A 446 22.20 -12.60 -86.51
C GLU A 446 21.60 -11.52 -85.59
N VAL A 447 20.55 -10.81 -86.04
CA VAL A 447 19.79 -9.87 -85.21
C VAL A 447 19.05 -10.61 -84.09
N MET A 448 18.62 -11.86 -84.30
CA MET A 448 18.00 -12.68 -83.23
C MET A 448 18.95 -12.91 -82.06
N LYS A 449 20.27 -12.95 -82.29
CA LYS A 449 21.28 -13.15 -81.23
C LYS A 449 21.28 -12.04 -80.18
N LYS A 450 20.83 -10.82 -80.55
CA LYS A 450 20.64 -9.70 -79.61
C LYS A 450 19.59 -10.01 -78.52
N LYS A 451 18.71 -10.99 -78.71
CA LYS A 451 17.77 -11.46 -77.68
C LYS A 451 18.47 -12.18 -76.52
N ALA A 452 19.66 -12.75 -76.73
CA ALA A 452 20.46 -13.33 -75.65
C ALA A 452 21.05 -12.24 -74.70
N GLU A 453 21.22 -11.01 -75.20
CA GLU A 453 21.64 -9.86 -74.39
C GLU A 453 20.55 -9.44 -73.37
N VAL A 454 19.28 -9.81 -73.59
CA VAL A 454 18.16 -9.51 -72.69
C VAL A 454 18.16 -10.44 -71.46
N LEU A 455 18.41 -11.74 -71.65
CA LEU A 455 18.54 -12.73 -70.57
C LEU A 455 19.70 -12.41 -69.60
N LYS A 456 20.66 -11.60 -70.05
CA LYS A 456 21.77 -11.07 -69.27
C LYS A 456 21.36 -9.90 -68.35
N GLN A 457 20.29 -9.16 -68.69
CA GLN A 457 19.73 -8.10 -67.84
C GLN A 457 18.87 -8.72 -66.72
N GLU A 458 18.12 -9.77 -67.02
CA GLU A 458 17.35 -10.59 -66.07
C GLU A 458 18.26 -11.18 -64.96
N ALA A 459 19.51 -11.48 -65.29
CA ALA A 459 20.55 -11.91 -64.35
C ALA A 459 21.11 -10.79 -63.43
N GLU A 460 20.86 -9.51 -63.72
CA GLU A 460 21.22 -8.39 -62.83
C GLU A 460 20.06 -8.02 -61.90
N GLU A 461 18.81 -8.03 -62.38
CA GLU A 461 17.63 -7.75 -61.55
C GLU A 461 17.53 -8.73 -60.38
N ALA A 462 17.71 -10.04 -60.63
CA ALA A 462 17.75 -11.07 -59.59
C ALA A 462 18.86 -10.82 -58.53
N ARG A 463 19.99 -10.21 -58.93
CA ARG A 463 21.08 -9.84 -57.99
C ARG A 463 20.75 -8.63 -57.13
N THR A 464 19.99 -7.66 -57.63
CA THR A 464 19.55 -6.50 -56.82
C THR A 464 18.54 -6.92 -55.75
N ALA A 465 17.54 -7.74 -56.12
CA ALA A 465 16.56 -8.29 -55.17
C ALA A 465 17.21 -9.12 -54.05
N THR A 466 18.29 -9.85 -54.36
CA THR A 466 19.05 -10.63 -53.38
C THR A 466 19.73 -9.73 -52.33
N LYS A 467 20.30 -8.58 -52.73
CA LYS A 467 20.93 -7.61 -51.80
C LYS A 467 19.92 -6.95 -50.88
N GLU A 468 18.77 -6.55 -51.40
CA GLU A 468 17.71 -5.97 -50.56
C GLU A 468 17.23 -6.93 -49.46
N ALA A 469 17.16 -8.23 -49.76
CA ALA A 469 16.83 -9.24 -48.76
C ALA A 469 17.92 -9.39 -47.68
N GLU A 470 19.19 -9.28 -48.07
CA GLU A 470 20.35 -9.31 -47.16
C GLU A 470 20.38 -8.08 -46.22
N GLU A 471 20.09 -6.88 -46.73
CA GLU A 471 19.99 -5.67 -45.90
C GLU A 471 18.83 -5.74 -44.90
N LYS A 472 17.66 -6.24 -45.34
CA LYS A 472 16.49 -6.46 -44.47
C LYS A 472 16.80 -7.50 -43.38
N LEU A 473 17.57 -8.55 -43.70
CA LEU A 473 18.06 -9.53 -42.72
C LEU A 473 19.02 -8.89 -41.69
N GLN A 474 19.92 -7.99 -42.12
CA GLN A 474 20.82 -7.28 -41.19
C GLN A 474 20.08 -6.33 -40.24
N ILE A 475 18.97 -5.70 -40.66
CA ILE A 475 18.14 -4.88 -39.79
C ILE A 475 17.46 -5.76 -38.74
N ALA A 476 16.81 -6.85 -39.16
CA ALA A 476 16.18 -7.80 -38.25
C ALA A 476 17.17 -8.41 -37.23
N LEU A 477 18.40 -8.72 -37.65
CA LEU A 477 19.45 -9.19 -36.73
C LEU A 477 19.82 -8.13 -35.67
N LYS A 478 19.91 -6.85 -36.04
CA LYS A 478 20.19 -5.75 -35.09
C LYS A 478 19.03 -5.48 -34.13
N GLU A 479 17.79 -5.76 -34.53
CA GLU A 479 16.64 -5.71 -33.63
C GLU A 479 16.59 -6.92 -32.68
N VAL A 480 16.91 -8.13 -33.17
CA VAL A 480 17.03 -9.35 -32.35
C VAL A 480 18.18 -9.24 -31.34
N GLU A 481 19.31 -8.61 -31.69
CA GLU A 481 20.40 -8.34 -30.73
C GLU A 481 19.98 -7.34 -29.65
N LYS A 482 19.23 -6.28 -30.01
CA LYS A 482 18.67 -5.34 -29.03
C LYS A 482 17.63 -6.00 -28.12
N ALA A 483 16.78 -6.87 -28.67
CA ALA A 483 15.84 -7.67 -27.89
C ALA A 483 16.58 -8.60 -26.91
N LYS A 484 17.65 -9.29 -27.36
CA LYS A 484 18.53 -10.10 -26.48
C LYS A 484 19.28 -9.30 -25.42
N ALA A 485 19.63 -8.04 -25.72
CA ALA A 485 20.23 -7.15 -24.72
C ALA A 485 19.21 -6.75 -23.63
N ALA A 486 17.96 -6.47 -24.03
CA ALA A 486 16.87 -6.21 -23.08
C ALA A 486 16.46 -7.46 -22.28
N GLU A 487 16.43 -8.64 -22.92
CA GLU A 487 16.20 -9.94 -22.30
C GLU A 487 17.22 -10.22 -21.19
N ARG A 488 18.52 -10.09 -21.49
CA ARG A 488 19.59 -10.25 -20.48
C ARG A 488 19.48 -9.26 -19.33
N LEU A 489 19.11 -8.01 -19.60
CA LEU A 489 18.95 -6.99 -18.55
C LEU A 489 17.73 -7.26 -17.65
N ALA A 490 16.67 -7.85 -18.19
CA ALA A 490 15.54 -8.35 -17.39
C ALA A 490 15.97 -9.56 -16.54
N ASP A 491 16.71 -10.50 -17.11
CA ASP A 491 17.17 -11.72 -16.44
C ASP A 491 18.16 -11.39 -15.29
N ASP A 492 19.11 -10.46 -15.51
CA ASP A 492 20.02 -9.96 -14.46
C ASP A 492 19.29 -9.26 -13.30
N GLN A 493 18.15 -8.62 -13.55
CA GLN A 493 17.29 -8.03 -12.51
C GLN A 493 16.45 -9.10 -11.78
N ILE A 494 15.91 -10.08 -12.49
CA ILE A 494 15.26 -11.28 -11.91
C ILE A 494 16.25 -12.04 -11.00
N HIS A 495 17.54 -12.04 -11.36
CA HIS A 495 18.60 -12.67 -10.58
C HIS A 495 19.03 -11.88 -9.33
N ASN A 496 18.60 -10.61 -9.17
CA ASN A 496 19.02 -9.73 -8.07
C ASN A 496 17.88 -9.08 -7.24
N SER A 497 16.60 -9.47 -7.41
CA SER A 497 15.61 -9.48 -6.30
C SER A 497 14.39 -10.39 -6.59
N PRO A 498 13.70 -10.96 -5.57
CA PRO A 498 13.11 -12.30 -5.75
C PRO A 498 11.57 -12.41 -5.96
N LYS A 499 11.16 -12.65 -7.23
CA LYS A 499 10.14 -13.65 -7.73
C LYS A 499 8.65 -13.66 -7.24
N PRO A 500 7.69 -14.32 -7.96
CA PRO A 500 7.49 -14.54 -9.41
C PRO A 500 5.97 -14.43 -9.85
N ASP A 501 5.44 -15.33 -10.71
CA ASP A 501 4.37 -15.02 -11.70
C ASP A 501 3.17 -15.99 -11.93
N SER A 502 1.98 -15.42 -12.18
CA SER A 502 0.97 -15.64 -13.26
C SER A 502 -0.11 -16.77 -13.23
N SER A 503 -1.38 -16.33 -13.46
CA SER A 503 -2.50 -16.86 -14.30
C SER A 503 -2.77 -18.37 -14.56
N GLY A 504 -4.07 -18.76 -14.60
CA GLY A 504 -4.61 -19.69 -15.63
C GLY A 504 -5.24 -21.03 -15.20
N GLY A 505 -6.56 -21.06 -14.95
CA GLY A 505 -7.30 -22.19 -14.33
C GLY A 505 -7.76 -23.40 -15.17
N SER A 506 -8.53 -24.30 -14.52
CA SER A 506 -9.37 -25.33 -15.17
C SER A 506 -10.44 -25.91 -14.21
N GLY A 507 -11.59 -26.33 -14.72
CA GLY A 507 -12.78 -26.69 -13.92
C GLY A 507 -13.00 -28.20 -13.72
N ARG A 508 -12.90 -28.67 -12.47
CA ARG A 508 -13.35 -30.01 -12.04
C ARG A 508 -14.05 -29.88 -10.68
N ARG A 509 -15.28 -30.38 -10.53
CA ARG A 509 -16.14 -30.07 -9.37
C ARG A 509 -15.82 -30.97 -8.16
N ILE A 510 -14.88 -30.53 -7.33
CA ILE A 510 -14.38 -31.24 -6.14
C ILE A 510 -15.24 -30.87 -4.91
N LYS A 511 -15.52 -31.85 -4.04
CA LYS A 511 -15.99 -31.60 -2.66
C LYS A 511 -14.76 -31.37 -1.78
N LEU A 512 -14.45 -30.11 -1.51
CA LEU A 512 -13.35 -29.67 -0.64
C LEU A 512 -13.83 -29.63 0.82
N SER A 513 -12.90 -29.78 1.78
CA SER A 513 -13.15 -29.35 3.17
C SER A 513 -13.36 -27.83 3.24
N VAL A 514 -13.77 -27.31 4.41
CA VAL A 514 -13.89 -25.85 4.59
C VAL A 514 -12.51 -25.20 4.49
N GLU A 515 -11.47 -25.78 5.09
CA GLU A 515 -10.11 -25.27 5.00
C GLU A 515 -9.54 -25.37 3.57
N GLU A 516 -9.85 -26.45 2.84
CA GLU A 516 -9.45 -26.62 1.44
C GLU A 516 -10.17 -25.64 0.51
N PHE A 517 -11.45 -25.37 0.74
CA PHE A 517 -12.23 -24.37 0.00
C PHE A 517 -11.72 -22.95 0.27
N GLU A 518 -11.45 -22.59 1.52
CA GLU A 518 -10.85 -21.30 1.87
C GLU A 518 -9.41 -21.16 1.35
N SER A 519 -8.62 -22.23 1.39
CA SER A 519 -7.25 -22.26 0.83
C SER A 519 -7.25 -22.11 -0.69
N LEU A 520 -8.18 -22.77 -1.40
CA LEU A 520 -8.34 -22.60 -2.84
C LEU A 520 -8.88 -21.21 -3.19
N LYS A 521 -9.87 -20.70 -2.44
CA LYS A 521 -10.40 -19.35 -2.60
C LYS A 521 -9.30 -18.30 -2.43
N LYS A 522 -8.51 -18.37 -1.36
CA LYS A 522 -7.39 -17.45 -1.10
C LYS A 522 -6.31 -17.52 -2.19
N LYS A 523 -6.07 -18.69 -2.79
CA LYS A 523 -5.17 -18.82 -3.96
C LYS A 523 -5.75 -18.20 -5.23
N ILE A 524 -7.04 -18.37 -5.48
CA ILE A 524 -7.73 -17.71 -6.61
C ILE A 524 -7.73 -16.18 -6.42
N GLU A 525 -7.97 -15.69 -5.21
CA GLU A 525 -7.90 -14.26 -4.86
C GLU A 525 -6.47 -13.70 -5.00
N ALA A 526 -5.44 -14.46 -4.63
CA ALA A 526 -4.05 -14.07 -4.83
C ALA A 526 -3.64 -14.02 -6.32
N ILE A 527 -3.99 -15.04 -7.10
CA ILE A 527 -3.71 -15.10 -8.56
C ILE A 527 -4.51 -14.00 -9.29
N GLY A 528 -5.73 -13.71 -8.83
CA GLY A 528 -6.53 -12.57 -9.31
C GLY A 528 -5.81 -11.24 -9.05
N HIS A 529 -5.45 -10.96 -7.80
CA HIS A 529 -4.70 -9.74 -7.45
C HIS A 529 -3.39 -9.58 -8.22
N GLU A 530 -2.65 -10.66 -8.45
CA GLU A 530 -1.39 -10.62 -9.18
C GLU A 530 -1.61 -10.35 -10.68
N ALA A 531 -2.65 -10.95 -11.28
CA ALA A 531 -3.07 -10.63 -12.65
C ALA A 531 -3.58 -9.18 -12.78
N ASP A 532 -4.37 -8.70 -11.82
CA ASP A 532 -4.88 -7.32 -11.78
C ASP A 532 -3.75 -6.30 -11.64
N VAL A 533 -2.74 -6.56 -10.79
CA VAL A 533 -1.54 -5.71 -10.67
C VAL A 533 -0.71 -5.73 -11.95
N LYS A 534 -0.60 -6.87 -12.64
CA LYS A 534 0.08 -6.96 -13.94
C LYS A 534 -0.66 -6.20 -15.03
N VAL A 535 -1.98 -6.32 -15.10
CA VAL A 535 -2.82 -5.54 -16.03
C VAL A 535 -2.70 -4.05 -15.72
N ALA A 536 -2.78 -3.64 -14.45
CA ALA A 536 -2.60 -2.25 -14.04
C ALA A 536 -1.21 -1.70 -14.38
N THR A 537 -0.15 -2.49 -14.20
CA THR A 537 1.23 -2.09 -14.54
C THR A 537 1.43 -1.96 -16.05
N ALA A 538 0.91 -2.91 -16.84
CA ALA A 538 0.94 -2.86 -18.30
C ALA A 538 0.11 -1.67 -18.84
N MET A 539 -1.07 -1.41 -18.25
CA MET A 539 -1.88 -0.24 -18.57
C MET A 539 -1.18 1.07 -18.22
N ALA A 540 -0.52 1.17 -17.06
CA ALA A 540 0.25 2.36 -16.68
C ALA A 540 1.47 2.57 -17.60
N GLN A 541 2.13 1.50 -18.04
CA GLN A 541 3.20 1.59 -19.05
C GLN A 541 2.66 2.06 -20.40
N VAL A 542 1.56 1.49 -20.90
CA VAL A 542 0.90 1.94 -22.13
C VAL A 542 0.41 3.37 -22.02
N GLU A 543 -0.15 3.80 -20.89
CA GLU A 543 -0.60 5.18 -20.68
C GLU A 543 0.58 6.16 -20.59
N THR A 544 1.72 5.74 -20.01
CA THR A 544 2.97 6.52 -20.01
C THR A 544 3.59 6.63 -21.41
N ILE A 545 3.58 5.54 -22.20
CA ILE A 545 4.01 5.53 -23.61
C ILE A 545 3.10 6.42 -24.45
N ASN A 546 1.78 6.30 -24.32
CA ASN A 546 0.81 7.19 -24.98
C ASN A 546 0.97 8.66 -24.52
N GLY A 547 1.47 8.88 -23.30
CA GLY A 547 1.79 10.20 -22.77
C GLY A 547 3.04 10.81 -23.43
N SER A 548 4.14 10.05 -23.51
CA SER A 548 5.38 10.49 -24.14
C SER A 548 5.28 10.55 -25.66
N GLU A 549 4.47 9.70 -26.30
CA GLU A 549 4.09 9.80 -27.71
C GLU A 549 3.35 11.13 -27.97
N LYS A 550 2.35 11.49 -27.14
CA LYS A 550 1.65 12.78 -27.24
C LYS A 550 2.56 13.98 -26.98
N GLU A 551 3.57 13.84 -26.12
CA GLU A 551 4.58 14.89 -25.91
C GLU A 551 5.56 14.99 -27.10
N LEU A 552 5.97 13.86 -27.68
CA LEU A 552 6.82 13.80 -28.86
C LEU A 552 6.10 14.34 -30.10
N LEU A 553 4.84 13.97 -30.32
CA LEU A 553 3.99 14.53 -31.39
C LEU A 553 3.86 16.04 -31.25
N LYS A 554 3.68 16.58 -30.03
CA LYS A 554 3.70 18.02 -29.79
C LYS A 554 5.06 18.66 -30.08
N LYS A 555 6.17 18.00 -29.75
CA LYS A 555 7.53 18.50 -30.07
C LYS A 555 7.83 18.48 -31.56
N VAL A 556 7.31 17.49 -32.29
CA VAL A 556 7.35 17.46 -33.76
C VAL A 556 6.46 18.56 -34.34
N GLU A 557 5.27 18.79 -33.79
CA GLU A 557 4.37 19.87 -34.20
C GLU A 557 4.98 21.27 -33.95
N THR A 558 5.68 21.48 -32.83
CA THR A 558 6.42 22.75 -32.59
C THR A 558 7.64 22.87 -33.48
N ALA A 559 8.43 21.81 -33.67
CA ALA A 559 9.59 21.85 -34.55
C ALA A 559 9.21 22.07 -36.03
N LEU A 560 8.05 21.59 -36.47
CA LEU A 560 7.50 21.89 -37.80
C LEU A 560 7.11 23.37 -37.91
N LYS A 561 6.43 23.94 -36.90
CA LYS A 561 6.08 25.38 -36.87
C LYS A 561 7.32 26.27 -36.78
N GLU A 562 8.30 25.92 -35.95
CA GLU A 562 9.59 26.62 -35.89
C GLU A 562 10.33 26.58 -37.25
N ASN A 563 10.19 25.48 -38.00
CA ASN A 563 10.75 25.38 -39.36
C ASN A 563 9.93 26.16 -40.42
N GLU A 564 8.61 26.25 -40.28
CA GLU A 564 7.75 27.13 -41.09
C GLU A 564 8.05 28.62 -40.80
N ASP A 565 8.16 29.00 -39.52
CA ASP A 565 8.55 30.34 -39.07
C ASP A 565 9.95 30.70 -39.58
N LEU A 566 10.94 29.80 -39.45
CA LEU A 566 12.30 30.00 -39.99
C LEU A 566 12.31 30.13 -41.52
N GLN A 567 11.48 29.37 -42.24
CA GLN A 567 11.34 29.55 -43.69
C GLN A 567 10.75 30.94 -44.03
N SER A 568 9.77 31.41 -43.26
CA SER A 568 9.22 32.76 -43.44
C SER A 568 10.25 33.86 -43.10
N GLU A 569 11.06 33.69 -42.05
CA GLU A 569 12.12 34.66 -41.73
C GLU A 569 13.23 34.65 -42.79
N ILE A 570 13.59 33.50 -43.35
CA ILE A 570 14.53 33.41 -44.49
C ILE A 570 13.96 34.14 -45.71
N GLU A 571 12.67 33.96 -46.05
CA GLU A 571 12.04 34.65 -47.17
C GLU A 571 11.99 36.18 -46.96
N ASP A 572 11.66 36.63 -45.75
CA ASP A 572 11.64 38.05 -45.41
C ASP A 572 13.05 38.63 -45.21
N ALA A 573 14.06 37.83 -44.84
CA ALA A 573 15.46 38.24 -44.82
C ALA A 573 16.00 38.43 -46.25
N LEU A 574 15.61 37.56 -47.20
CA LEU A 574 15.89 37.73 -48.63
C LEU A 574 15.27 39.03 -49.15
N LYS A 575 13.97 39.26 -48.95
CA LYS A 575 13.29 40.52 -49.34
C LYS A 575 13.95 41.75 -48.72
N ARG A 576 14.35 41.68 -47.44
CA ARG A 576 15.07 42.77 -46.75
C ARG A 576 16.46 43.00 -47.34
N ALA A 577 17.19 41.95 -47.73
CA ALA A 577 18.48 42.07 -48.38
C ALA A 577 18.35 42.68 -49.79
N GLU A 578 17.36 42.27 -50.57
CA GLU A 578 17.04 42.86 -51.89
C GLU A 578 16.68 44.34 -51.77
N MET A 579 15.80 44.71 -50.83
CA MET A 579 15.45 46.11 -50.55
C MET A 579 16.65 46.92 -50.05
N ALA A 580 17.51 46.35 -49.22
CA ALA A 580 18.73 47.02 -48.75
C ALA A 580 19.76 47.22 -49.87
N GLU A 581 19.89 46.25 -50.80
CA GLU A 581 20.75 46.39 -51.97
C GLU A 581 20.21 47.47 -52.94
N ALA A 582 18.90 47.54 -53.12
CA ALA A 582 18.23 48.59 -53.90
C ALA A 582 18.40 49.98 -53.25
N ALA A 583 18.16 50.09 -51.93
CA ALA A 583 18.34 51.34 -51.19
C ALA A 583 19.80 51.80 -51.17
N LYS A 584 20.76 50.86 -51.04
CA LYS A 584 22.20 51.13 -51.15
C LYS A 584 22.52 51.75 -52.51
N LYS A 585 22.04 51.17 -53.62
CA LYS A 585 22.24 51.70 -54.99
C LYS A 585 21.71 53.14 -55.14
N VAL A 586 20.61 53.49 -54.46
CA VAL A 586 20.07 54.86 -54.43
C VAL A 586 20.97 55.79 -53.61
N VAL A 587 21.39 55.39 -52.40
CA VAL A 587 22.26 56.22 -51.54
C VAL A 587 23.63 56.43 -52.16
N GLU A 588 24.24 55.41 -52.79
CA GLU A 588 25.49 55.56 -53.54
C GLU A 588 25.34 56.55 -54.71
N GLY A 589 24.16 56.59 -55.35
CA GLY A 589 23.83 57.58 -56.39
C GLY A 589 23.59 59.01 -55.89
N GLU A 590 23.13 59.19 -54.65
CA GLU A 590 22.96 60.53 -54.04
C GLU A 590 24.24 61.02 -53.34
N LEU A 591 25.02 60.16 -52.69
CA LEU A 591 26.25 60.55 -51.98
C LEU A 591 27.29 61.16 -52.93
N GLN A 592 27.31 60.72 -54.20
CA GLN A 592 28.10 61.31 -55.29
C GLN A 592 27.73 62.78 -55.60
N LYS A 593 26.60 63.29 -55.10
CA LYS A 593 26.09 64.66 -55.32
C LYS A 593 26.24 65.57 -54.08
N TRP A 594 26.39 65.01 -52.88
CA TRP A 594 26.35 65.77 -51.62
C TRP A 594 27.44 66.85 -51.45
N PRO A 595 28.71 66.65 -51.86
CA PRO A 595 29.76 67.68 -51.78
C PRO A 595 29.43 68.99 -52.52
N GLN A 596 28.41 68.97 -53.38
CA GLN A 596 27.97 70.10 -54.19
C GLN A 596 26.96 71.02 -53.48
N LYS A 597 26.50 70.68 -52.26
CA LYS A 597 25.35 71.33 -51.61
C LYS A 597 25.62 71.97 -50.25
N GLU A 598 26.46 71.37 -49.41
CA GLU A 598 26.56 71.71 -47.98
C GLU A 598 27.40 72.96 -47.66
N GLN A 599 28.14 73.53 -48.62
CA GLN A 599 28.88 74.79 -48.46
C GLN A 599 28.00 76.06 -48.61
N SER A 600 26.72 76.01 -48.24
CA SER A 600 25.72 77.05 -48.57
C SER A 600 24.98 77.68 -47.39
N GLU A 601 24.80 77.00 -46.25
CA GLU A 601 24.06 77.48 -45.07
C GLU A 601 24.94 77.23 -43.82
N VAL A 602 25.45 78.21 -43.06
CA VAL A 602 24.83 79.38 -42.39
C VAL A 602 23.86 78.92 -41.28
N GLY A 603 23.97 79.35 -40.03
CA GLY A 603 24.87 80.36 -39.43
C GLY A 603 24.18 81.32 -38.45
N GLU A 604 22.87 81.17 -38.23
CA GLU A 604 22.02 82.15 -37.54
C GLU A 604 21.10 81.50 -36.46
N SER A 605 20.47 82.33 -35.63
CA SER A 605 19.42 82.00 -34.64
C SER A 605 19.81 81.23 -33.35
N TYR A 606 20.37 81.93 -32.35
CA TYR A 606 20.46 81.46 -30.95
C TYR A 606 20.46 82.62 -29.91
N ILE A 607 19.36 83.39 -29.79
CA ILE A 607 19.16 84.43 -28.74
C ILE A 607 17.70 84.45 -28.28
N SER A 608 17.45 84.60 -26.97
CA SER A 608 16.14 84.74 -26.28
C SER A 608 15.31 83.44 -26.17
N GLN A 609 14.53 83.18 -25.10
CA GLN A 609 14.38 83.86 -23.80
C GLN A 609 13.78 82.85 -22.78
N GLU A 610 14.11 82.95 -21.49
CA GLU A 610 13.37 82.29 -20.40
C GLU A 610 13.39 83.16 -19.13
N THR A 611 12.24 83.31 -18.48
CA THR A 611 11.98 84.02 -17.21
C THR A 611 10.74 83.45 -16.54
#